data_AF-A0A0T6BPH0-F1
#
_entry.id   AF-A0A0T6BPH0-F1
#
_cell.length_a   1.000
_cell.length_b   1.000
_cell.length_c   1.000
_cell.angle_alpha   90.00
_cell.angle_beta   90.00
_cell.angle_gamma   90.00
#
_symmetry.space_group_name_H-M   'P 1'
#
loop_
_entity.id
_entity.type
_entity.pdbx_description
1 polymer ?
#
loop_
_entity_poly.entity_id
_entity_poly.type
_entity_poly.pdbx_seq_one_letter_code
_entity_poly.pdbx_strand_id
1 'polypeptide(L)'
;MKQKAILKRLQYRGDSRFYLLRCTKGGIRFGKLRSVICAKDFSNPGYDFDIYFLNASRKMVFHLYDDRGCDVIAAQKEDLEPLYRRLNEWILDDDRGRIDRLFANK
;
A
#
# COMPACT_ATOMS: atom_id res chain seq x y z
N MET A 1 -6.71 -24.34 0.95
CA MET A 1 -7.78 -23.58 0.26
C MET A 1 -7.20 -22.26 -0.25
N LYS A 2 -7.14 -22.04 -1.57
CA LYS A 2 -6.71 -20.74 -2.14
C LYS A 2 -7.96 -19.91 -2.41
N GLN A 3 -8.37 -19.08 -1.46
CA GLN A 3 -9.32 -18.02 -1.78
C GLN A 3 -8.52 -16.86 -2.39
N LYS A 4 -8.79 -16.56 -3.67
CA LYS A 4 -8.31 -15.34 -4.33
C LYS A 4 -9.43 -14.68 -5.13
N ALA A 5 -9.35 -13.36 -5.10
CA ALA A 5 -10.10 -12.33 -5.81
C ALA A 5 -11.56 -12.13 -5.38
N ILE A 6 -11.76 -11.20 -4.44
CA ILE A 6 -13.03 -10.47 -4.36
C ILE A 6 -12.74 -9.04 -4.81
N LEU A 7 -13.16 -8.73 -6.04
CA LEU A 7 -13.39 -7.36 -6.47
C LEU A 7 -14.90 -7.12 -6.29
N LYS A 8 -15.30 -6.31 -5.31
CA LYS A 8 -16.71 -5.89 -5.19
C LYS A 8 -16.77 -4.38 -5.05
N ARG A 9 -17.67 -3.81 -5.87
CA ARG A 9 -18.08 -2.40 -5.92
C ARG A 9 -17.07 -1.46 -6.59
N LEU A 10 -16.91 -1.62 -7.91
CA LEU A 10 -16.40 -0.54 -8.76
C LEU A 10 -17.60 0.24 -9.29
N GLN A 11 -17.66 1.54 -9.00
CA GLN A 11 -18.53 2.47 -9.71
C GLN A 11 -17.62 3.53 -10.32
N TYR A 12 -17.52 3.50 -11.65
CA TYR A 12 -16.67 4.40 -12.43
C TYR A 12 -17.36 5.76 -12.60
N ARG A 13 -16.67 6.85 -12.21
CA ARG A 13 -17.08 8.24 -12.47
C ARG A 13 -15.83 9.10 -12.76
N GLY A 14 -15.16 8.94 -13.90
CA GLY A 14 -14.13 9.91 -14.34
C GLY A 14 -12.99 9.36 -15.22
N ASP A 15 -12.23 10.27 -15.84
CA ASP A 15 -11.17 10.02 -16.83
C ASP A 15 -9.81 9.61 -16.19
N SER A 16 -9.82 8.58 -15.33
CA SER A 16 -8.61 8.12 -14.63
C SER A 16 -7.64 7.41 -15.59
N ARG A 17 -6.42 7.95 -15.70
CA ARG A 17 -5.32 7.37 -16.50
C ARG A 17 -4.36 6.60 -15.61
N PHE A 18 -4.08 5.33 -15.94
CA PHE A 18 -3.11 4.50 -15.23
C PHE A 18 -1.83 4.35 -16.06
N TYR A 19 -0.68 4.56 -15.41
CA TYR A 19 0.63 4.36 -16.01
C TYR A 19 1.39 3.27 -15.25
N LEU A 20 2.02 2.35 -15.98
CA LEU A 20 2.83 1.27 -15.39
C LEU A 20 4.30 1.46 -15.77
N LEU A 21 5.14 1.67 -14.77
CA LEU A 21 6.58 1.74 -14.93
C LEU A 21 7.25 0.52 -14.30
N ARG A 22 7.90 -0.31 -15.12
CA ARG A 22 8.72 -1.41 -14.61
C ARG A 22 10.06 -0.86 -14.12
N CYS A 23 10.42 -1.16 -12.88
CA CYS A 23 11.68 -0.77 -12.28
C CYS A 23 12.15 -1.79 -11.24
N THR A 24 13.41 -1.67 -10.82
CA THR A 24 13.95 -2.39 -9.66
C THR A 24 13.93 -1.49 -8.44
N LYS A 25 14.11 -2.05 -7.23
CA LYS A 25 14.22 -1.26 -5.99
C LYS A 25 15.28 -0.15 -6.09
N GLY A 26 16.42 -0.44 -6.73
CA GLY A 26 17.50 0.53 -6.91
C GLY A 26 17.17 1.67 -7.87
N GLY A 27 16.19 1.49 -8.77
CA GLY A 27 15.74 2.54 -9.69
C GLY A 27 14.76 3.54 -9.06
N ILE A 28 14.26 3.26 -7.86
CA ILE A 28 13.26 4.09 -7.18
C ILE A 28 13.96 5.13 -6.32
N ARG A 29 13.72 6.42 -6.62
CA ARG A 29 14.22 7.54 -5.81
C ARG A 29 13.27 7.82 -4.64
N PHE A 30 13.23 6.94 -3.65
CA PHE A 30 12.29 7.00 -2.52
C PHE A 30 12.24 8.37 -1.82
N GLY A 31 13.38 9.02 -1.60
CA GLY A 31 13.42 10.35 -0.97
C GLY A 31 12.65 11.41 -1.76
N LYS A 32 12.80 11.44 -3.09
CA LYS A 32 12.06 12.35 -3.97
C LYS A 32 10.58 11.98 -4.05
N LEU A 33 10.28 10.69 -4.05
CA LEU A 33 8.89 10.25 -4.09
C LEU A 33 8.14 10.64 -2.82
N ARG A 34 8.77 10.41 -1.66
CA ARG A 34 8.24 10.82 -0.36
C ARG A 34 7.98 12.32 -0.34
N SER A 35 8.92 13.15 -0.79
CA SER A 35 8.69 14.60 -0.80
C SER A 35 7.51 15.03 -1.66
N VAL A 36 7.26 14.34 -2.78
CA VAL A 36 6.10 14.63 -3.65
C VAL A 36 4.80 14.17 -3.00
N ILE A 37 4.78 12.98 -2.38
CA ILE A 37 3.60 12.47 -1.68
C ILE A 37 3.23 13.37 -0.50
N CYS A 38 4.20 13.75 0.34
CA CYS A 38 3.95 14.68 1.44
C CYS A 38 3.48 16.05 0.93
N ALA A 39 4.08 16.57 -0.15
CA ALA A 39 3.66 17.85 -0.73
C ALA A 39 2.20 17.82 -1.23
N LYS A 40 1.71 16.69 -1.75
CA LYS A 40 0.31 16.52 -2.14
C LYS A 40 -0.64 16.88 -1.00
N ASP A 41 -0.33 16.43 0.22
CA ASP A 41 -1.17 16.61 1.41
C ASP A 41 -1.18 18.04 1.96
N PHE A 42 -0.05 18.75 1.88
CA PHE A 42 0.09 20.06 2.54
C PHE A 42 -0.02 21.27 1.60
N SER A 43 0.43 21.16 0.34
CA SER A 43 0.57 22.33 -0.55
C SER A 43 -0.31 22.30 -1.79
N ASN A 44 -1.17 21.29 -1.94
CA ASN A 44 -2.06 21.06 -3.09
C ASN A 44 -1.46 21.53 -4.43
N PRO A 45 -0.32 20.95 -4.87
CA PRO A 45 0.45 21.43 -6.03
C PRO A 45 -0.24 21.19 -7.39
N GLY A 46 -1.54 20.87 -7.42
CA GLY A 46 -2.30 20.63 -8.65
C GLY A 46 -2.08 19.26 -9.29
N TYR A 47 -1.51 18.30 -8.55
CA TYR A 47 -1.34 16.93 -9.01
C TYR A 47 -2.21 15.98 -8.20
N ASP A 48 -3.20 15.37 -8.87
CA ASP A 48 -4.06 14.33 -8.29
C ASP A 48 -3.68 12.97 -8.89
N PHE A 49 -2.76 12.28 -8.21
CA PHE A 49 -2.39 10.91 -8.55
C PHE A 49 -2.06 10.11 -7.29
N ASP A 50 -2.20 8.79 -7.40
CA ASP A 50 -1.79 7.84 -6.38
C ASP A 50 -0.62 7.00 -6.89
N ILE A 51 0.29 6.64 -5.98
CA ILE A 51 1.45 5.83 -6.33
C ILE A 51 1.37 4.48 -5.62
N TYR A 52 1.33 3.43 -6.42
CA TYR A 52 1.33 2.06 -5.95
C TYR A 52 2.64 1.38 -6.34
N PHE A 53 3.32 0.78 -5.37
CA PHE A 53 4.45 -0.09 -5.62
C PHE A 53 4.00 -1.53 -5.73
N LEU A 54 4.18 -2.12 -6.90
CA LEU A 54 3.86 -3.53 -7.16
C LEU A 54 5.13 -4.37 -7.05
N ASN A 55 5.25 -5.12 -5.95
CA ASN A 55 6.30 -6.12 -5.80
C ASN A 55 5.84 -7.43 -6.42
N ALA A 56 6.13 -7.62 -7.72
CA ALA A 56 5.68 -8.79 -8.47
C ALA A 56 6.24 -10.12 -7.93
N SER A 57 7.48 -10.14 -7.43
CA SER A 57 8.09 -11.39 -6.92
C SER A 57 7.46 -11.84 -5.62
N ARG A 58 7.09 -10.90 -4.73
CA ARG A 58 6.40 -11.19 -3.47
C ARG A 58 4.89 -11.13 -3.56
N LYS A 59 4.33 -10.74 -4.72
CA LYS A 59 2.89 -10.54 -4.93
C LYS A 59 2.29 -9.59 -3.87
N MET A 60 2.97 -8.47 -3.65
CA MET A 60 2.58 -7.44 -2.68
C MET A 60 2.36 -6.09 -3.37
N VAL A 61 1.49 -5.28 -2.77
CA VAL A 61 1.22 -3.90 -3.14
C VAL A 61 1.51 -3.02 -1.93
N PHE A 62 2.21 -1.91 -2.14
CA PHE A 62 2.40 -0.87 -1.14
C PHE A 62 1.81 0.42 -1.67
N HIS A 63 0.94 1.06 -0.90
CA HIS A 63 0.31 2.33 -1.23
C HIS A 63 0.69 3.35 -0.16
N LEU A 64 1.60 4.27 -0.51
CA LEU A 64 1.98 5.38 0.36
C LEU A 64 1.12 6.58 -0.02
N TYR A 65 0.13 6.90 0.81
CA TYR A 65 -0.88 7.92 0.50
C TYR A 65 -0.53 9.30 1.10
N ASP A 66 0.22 9.37 2.20
CA ASP A 66 0.67 10.63 2.81
C ASP A 66 1.94 10.45 3.69
N ASP A 67 2.24 11.43 4.56
CA ASP A 67 3.35 11.40 5.52
C ASP A 67 3.04 10.64 6.83
N ARG A 68 1.80 10.19 7.02
CA ARG A 68 1.31 9.51 8.23
C ARG A 68 1.35 8.00 8.09
N GLY A 69 1.09 7.46 6.90
CA GLY A 69 0.90 6.02 6.78
C GLY A 69 0.97 5.44 5.36
N CYS A 70 0.88 4.11 5.30
CA CYS A 70 0.80 3.36 4.05
C CYS A 70 -0.03 2.09 4.24
N ASP A 71 -0.67 1.65 3.16
CA ASP A 71 -1.30 0.33 3.10
C ASP A 71 -0.34 -0.69 2.51
N VAL A 72 -0.31 -1.88 3.12
CA VAL A 72 0.44 -3.02 2.58
C VAL A 72 -0.51 -4.19 2.38
N ILE A 73 -0.61 -4.63 1.14
CA ILE A 73 -1.49 -5.73 0.74
C ILE A 73 -0.62 -6.84 0.18
N ALA A 74 -0.87 -8.08 0.57
CA ALA A 74 -0.20 -9.25 0.01
C ALA A 74 -1.21 -10.28 -0.49
N ALA A 75 -0.76 -11.09 -1.44
CA ALA A 75 -1.54 -12.21 -1.93
C ALA A 75 -1.83 -13.25 -0.84
N GLN A 76 -0.90 -13.47 0.09
CA GLN A 76 -1.00 -14.45 1.17
C GLN A 76 -0.71 -13.75 2.51
N LYS A 77 -1.37 -14.21 3.59
CA LYS A 77 -1.21 -13.60 4.93
C LYS A 77 0.22 -13.75 5.44
N GLU A 78 0.85 -14.87 5.13
CA GLU A 78 2.19 -15.25 5.57
C GLU A 78 3.25 -14.27 5.04
N ASP A 79 3.01 -13.66 3.87
CA ASP A 79 3.89 -12.64 3.29
C ASP A 79 3.88 -11.32 4.11
N LEU A 80 2.80 -11.07 4.88
CA LEU A 80 2.67 -9.91 5.77
C LEU A 80 3.19 -10.18 7.17
N GLU A 81 3.35 -11.43 7.59
CA GLU A 81 3.75 -11.78 8.95
C GLU A 81 5.09 -11.16 9.38
N PRO A 82 6.15 -11.13 8.55
CA PRO A 82 7.40 -10.46 8.91
C PRO A 82 7.21 -8.96 9.14
N LEU A 83 6.31 -8.33 8.38
CA LEU A 83 6.01 -6.90 8.55
C LEU A 83 5.19 -6.67 9.81
N TYR A 84 4.15 -7.48 10.05
CA TYR A 84 3.34 -7.43 11.26
C TYR A 84 4.20 -7.52 12.52
N ARG A 85 5.16 -8.45 12.56
CA ARG A 85 6.07 -8.61 13.71
C ARG A 85 7.04 -7.44 13.87
N ARG A 86 7.59 -6.91 12.76
CA ARG A 86 8.63 -5.87 12.81
C ARG A 86 8.07 -4.46 12.96
N LEU A 87 6.89 -4.19 12.42
CA LEU A 87 6.25 -2.87 12.34
C LEU A 87 4.97 -2.84 13.18
N ASN A 88 4.86 -3.68 14.21
CA ASN A 88 3.65 -3.78 15.03
C ASN A 88 3.27 -2.43 15.67
N GLU A 89 4.27 -1.65 16.10
CA GLU A 89 4.10 -0.30 16.65
C GLU A 89 3.53 0.70 15.65
N TRP A 90 3.62 0.43 14.34
CA TRP A 90 3.12 1.32 13.29
C TRP A 90 1.65 1.05 12.94
N ILE A 91 1.05 0.01 13.53
CA ILE A 91 -0.35 -0.31 13.33
C ILE A 91 -1.19 0.69 14.12
N LEU A 92 -2.12 1.36 13.43
CA LEU A 92 -3.08 2.26 14.04
C LEU A 92 -3.99 1.52 15.03
N ASP A 93 -4.32 2.15 16.15
CA ASP A 93 -5.13 1.52 17.20
C ASP A 93 -6.50 1.05 16.69
N ASP A 94 -7.11 1.82 15.78
CA ASP A 94 -8.39 1.49 15.14
C ASP A 94 -8.31 0.19 14.30
N ASP A 95 -7.16 -0.10 13.69
CA ASP A 95 -6.94 -1.29 12.88
C ASP A 95 -6.35 -2.47 13.68
N ARG A 96 -5.70 -2.18 14.81
CA ARG A 96 -4.93 -3.15 15.61
C ARG A 96 -5.75 -4.38 15.97
N GLY A 97 -6.95 -4.20 16.53
CA GLY A 97 -7.80 -5.33 16.91
C GLY A 97 -8.24 -6.22 15.72
N ARG A 98 -8.36 -5.66 14.51
CA ARG A 98 -8.65 -6.44 13.30
C ARG A 98 -7.41 -7.20 12.82
N ILE A 99 -6.26 -6.54 12.81
CA ILE A 99 -4.99 -7.12 12.36
C ILE A 99 -4.50 -8.21 13.32
N ASP A 100 -4.55 -7.98 14.63
CA ASP A 100 -4.14 -8.97 15.63
C ASP A 100 -4.98 -10.26 15.52
N ARG A 101 -6.31 -10.13 15.31
CA ARG A 101 -7.19 -11.29 15.08
C ARG A 101 -6.82 -12.06 13.81
N LEU A 102 -6.42 -11.37 12.74
CA LEU A 102 -5.94 -12.01 11.52
C LEU A 102 -4.70 -12.87 11.81
N PHE A 103 -3.76 -12.37 12.63
CA PHE A 103 -2.50 -13.06 12.95
C PHE A 103 -2.56 -14.03 14.15
N ALA A 104 -3.58 -13.94 15.00
CA ALA A 104 -3.79 -14.84 16.13
C ALA A 104 -4.23 -16.26 15.70
N ASN A 105 -4.96 -16.38 14.59
CA ASN A 105 -5.39 -17.67 14.06
C ASN A 105 -4.29 -18.30 13.19
N LYS A 106 -3.69 -19.39 13.65
CA LYS A 106 -2.72 -20.20 12.89
C LYS A 106 -3.37 -20.92 11.73
#